data_AF-A0A0J7J9T1-F1
#
_entry.id   AF-A0A0J7J9T1-F1
#
_cell.length_a   1.000
_cell.length_b   1.000
_cell.length_c   1.000
_cell.angle_alpha   90.00
_cell.angle_beta   90.00
_cell.angle_gamma   90.00
#
_symmetry.space_group_name_H-M   'P 1'
#
loop_
_entity.id
_entity.type
_entity.pdbx_description
1 polymer ?
#
loop_
_entity_poly.entity_id
_entity_poly.type
_entity_poly.pdbx_seq_one_letter_code
_entity_poly.pdbx_strand_id
1 'polypeptide(L)'
;MKTAFKRTLLSALVVPFALAAQSASAVMITDWGYEVDSVFSNWTQTTGDGSVTATDSDRKLSWGVGSGPQSSVSITDVAEPSGLMTNGGFVDGGVFTHTNNTLPASGAALASFDLTSTLTLTPFAPPGDPLPPTSTKFISFFNETLNNGNCVDDSVSNCDDIFTIDNFEDLGAVDNGSGGFQFASSFILDDYKYTVFLELIGLAVLDDDACTAAGAASGCVGLLTEEGTANHFDTRFKITAVEVPEPGTLALLGMGLAGLGLARRRKAAKA
;
A
#
# COMPACT_ATOMS: atom_id res chain seq x y z
N MET A 1 -70.65 -23.57 -48.67
CA MET A 1 -69.32 -22.93 -48.66
C MET A 1 -69.47 -21.44 -48.90
N LYS A 2 -69.18 -20.62 -47.87
CA LYS A 2 -68.66 -19.24 -47.92
C LYS A 2 -68.55 -18.77 -46.46
N THR A 3 -67.36 -18.92 -45.92
CA THR A 3 -66.95 -18.50 -44.57
C THR A 3 -66.77 -16.99 -44.55
N ALA A 4 -67.33 -16.31 -43.55
CA ALA A 4 -67.02 -14.91 -43.25
C ALA A 4 -66.71 -14.78 -41.76
N PHE A 5 -65.42 -14.65 -41.49
CA PHE A 5 -64.78 -14.45 -40.19
C PHE A 5 -65.13 -13.05 -39.66
N LYS A 6 -65.83 -12.94 -38.52
CA LYS A 6 -65.96 -11.67 -37.79
C LYS A 6 -64.78 -11.54 -36.83
N ARG A 7 -63.96 -10.53 -37.09
CA ARG A 7 -62.76 -10.15 -36.33
C ARG A 7 -63.15 -9.61 -34.94
N THR A 8 -62.67 -10.26 -33.89
CA THR A 8 -62.64 -9.71 -32.53
C THR A 8 -61.40 -8.83 -32.41
N LEU A 9 -61.58 -7.51 -32.32
CA LEU A 9 -60.53 -6.55 -31.96
C LEU A 9 -60.32 -6.63 -30.43
N LEU A 10 -59.30 -7.37 -29.99
CA LEU A 10 -58.74 -7.22 -28.66
C LEU A 10 -57.88 -5.95 -28.65
N SER A 11 -58.42 -4.90 -28.06
CA SER A 11 -57.70 -3.68 -27.69
C SER A 11 -56.65 -4.04 -26.63
N ALA A 12 -55.42 -4.32 -27.06
CA ALA A 12 -54.29 -4.47 -26.16
C ALA A 12 -53.91 -3.10 -25.58
N LEU A 13 -54.32 -2.87 -24.34
CA LEU A 13 -53.89 -1.74 -23.51
C LEU A 13 -52.39 -1.92 -23.22
N VAL A 14 -51.52 -1.27 -24.01
CA VAL A 14 -50.09 -1.18 -23.70
C VAL A 14 -49.95 -0.18 -22.55
N VAL A 15 -49.91 -0.68 -21.32
CA VAL A 15 -49.42 0.08 -20.17
C VAL A 15 -47.91 0.23 -20.35
N PRO A 16 -47.35 1.42 -20.57
CA PRO A 16 -45.91 1.58 -20.49
C PRO A 16 -45.56 1.42 -19.01
N PHE A 17 -45.06 0.24 -18.65
CA PHE A 17 -44.29 0.05 -17.43
C PHE A 17 -43.03 0.90 -17.60
N ALA A 18 -43.09 2.15 -17.17
CA ALA A 18 -41.89 2.94 -16.93
C ALA A 18 -41.19 2.26 -15.75
N LEU A 19 -40.30 1.30 -16.05
CA LEU A 19 -39.27 0.92 -15.10
C LEU A 19 -38.44 2.17 -14.87
N ALA A 20 -38.78 2.93 -13.84
CA ALA A 20 -37.85 3.83 -13.21
C ALA A 20 -36.72 2.95 -12.69
N ALA A 21 -35.64 2.85 -13.46
CA ALA A 21 -34.38 2.34 -12.95
C ALA A 21 -33.99 3.28 -11.81
N GLN A 22 -34.21 2.85 -10.57
CA GLN A 22 -33.61 3.51 -9.43
C GLN A 22 -32.12 3.19 -9.52
N SER A 23 -31.34 4.10 -10.09
CA SER A 23 -29.89 4.10 -9.94
C SER A 23 -29.61 4.38 -8.47
N ALA A 24 -29.30 3.33 -7.71
CA ALA A 24 -28.74 3.49 -6.38
C ALA A 24 -27.29 3.95 -6.57
N SER A 25 -27.07 5.27 -6.61
CA SER A 25 -25.71 5.82 -6.58
C SER A 25 -25.16 5.61 -5.18
N ALA A 26 -24.02 4.93 -5.08
CA ALA A 26 -23.36 4.81 -3.79
C ALA A 26 -22.83 6.17 -3.33
N VAL A 27 -22.81 6.38 -2.02
CA VAL A 27 -22.25 7.60 -1.42
C VAL A 27 -20.77 7.37 -1.20
N MET A 28 -19.95 8.36 -1.58
CA MET A 28 -18.51 8.34 -1.32
C MET A 28 -18.25 8.18 0.19
N ILE A 29 -17.32 7.30 0.54
CA ILE A 29 -16.77 7.23 1.89
C ILE A 29 -15.84 8.41 2.06
N THR A 30 -16.18 9.26 3.01
CA THR A 30 -15.50 10.54 3.28
C THR A 30 -14.48 10.44 4.41
N ASP A 31 -14.65 9.47 5.31
CA ASP A 31 -13.78 9.24 6.46
C ASP A 31 -13.62 7.72 6.68
N TRP A 32 -12.41 7.33 7.05
CA TRP A 32 -11.98 5.96 7.26
C TRP A 32 -11.30 5.82 8.61
N GLY A 33 -11.64 4.74 9.32
CA GLY A 33 -10.74 4.14 10.29
C GLY A 33 -9.68 3.30 9.57
N TYR A 34 -8.53 3.13 10.21
CA TYR A 34 -7.42 2.37 9.68
C TYR A 34 -6.65 1.64 10.78
N GLU A 35 -6.09 0.49 10.42
CA GLU A 35 -5.18 -0.29 11.26
C GLU A 35 -4.02 -0.74 10.38
N VAL A 36 -2.80 -0.47 10.83
CA VAL A 36 -1.57 -0.91 10.17
C VAL A 36 -0.88 -1.90 11.09
N ASP A 37 -0.84 -3.17 10.68
CA ASP A 37 -0.13 -4.23 11.38
C ASP A 37 1.07 -4.68 10.58
N SER A 38 2.24 -4.65 11.20
CA SER A 38 3.48 -5.01 10.54
C SER A 38 4.21 -6.12 11.27
N VAL A 39 4.85 -7.02 10.53
CA VAL A 39 5.60 -8.15 11.09
C VAL A 39 6.87 -8.42 10.30
N PHE A 40 7.91 -8.85 11.02
CA PHE A 40 9.10 -9.43 10.41
C PHE A 40 8.92 -10.92 10.16
N SER A 41 9.49 -11.41 9.07
CA SER A 41 9.51 -12.83 8.74
C SER A 41 10.74 -13.17 7.90
N ASN A 42 11.00 -14.47 7.70
CA ASN A 42 12.07 -14.97 6.82
C ASN A 42 13.46 -14.35 7.08
N TRP A 43 13.75 -13.97 8.32
CA TRP A 43 15.04 -13.36 8.63
C TRP A 43 16.17 -14.38 8.58
N THR A 44 17.34 -13.89 8.17
CA THR A 44 18.58 -14.66 8.17
C THR A 44 19.63 -13.95 9.00
N GLN A 45 20.71 -14.65 9.31
CA GLN A 45 21.80 -14.11 10.12
C GLN A 45 23.16 -14.48 9.52
N THR A 46 24.15 -13.66 9.83
CA THR A 46 25.55 -13.95 9.53
C THR A 46 26.06 -15.11 10.40
N THR A 47 27.23 -15.65 10.06
CA THR A 47 27.90 -16.65 10.90
C THR A 47 28.52 -15.99 12.12
N GLY A 48 28.36 -16.59 13.29
CA GLY A 48 28.95 -16.12 14.53
C GLY A 48 28.31 -16.81 15.73
N ASP A 49 28.67 -16.36 16.92
CA ASP A 49 28.08 -16.79 18.18
C ASP A 49 26.68 -16.17 18.38
N GLY A 50 25.79 -16.87 19.09
CA GLY A 50 24.44 -16.37 19.39
C GLY A 50 23.47 -16.50 18.22
N SER A 51 22.35 -15.77 18.30
CA SER A 51 21.29 -15.82 17.29
C SER A 51 20.44 -14.55 17.26
N VAL A 52 19.94 -14.20 16.07
CA VAL A 52 18.85 -13.23 15.91
C VAL A 52 17.59 -13.81 16.55
N THR A 53 17.00 -13.05 17.46
CA THR A 53 15.83 -13.45 18.26
C THR A 53 14.66 -12.52 17.97
N ALA A 54 13.51 -13.09 17.68
CA ALA A 54 12.26 -12.36 17.49
C ALA A 54 11.49 -12.23 18.81
N THR A 55 10.91 -11.06 19.04
CA THR A 55 10.07 -10.71 20.19
C THR A 55 8.93 -9.79 19.75
N ASP A 56 8.00 -9.51 20.67
CA ASP A 56 6.84 -8.65 20.42
C ASP A 56 6.01 -9.10 19.20
N SER A 57 5.65 -10.39 19.15
CA SER A 57 4.91 -10.98 18.03
C SER A 57 5.60 -10.74 16.68
N ASP A 58 6.91 -10.92 16.66
CA ASP A 58 7.78 -10.71 15.49
C ASP A 58 7.86 -9.26 15.00
N ARG A 59 7.53 -8.28 15.85
CA ARG A 59 7.76 -6.84 15.57
C ARG A 59 9.12 -6.32 16.01
N LYS A 60 9.91 -7.15 16.68
CA LYS A 60 11.28 -6.80 17.04
C LYS A 60 12.22 -7.97 16.83
N LEU A 61 13.26 -7.76 16.02
CA LEU A 61 14.40 -8.66 15.89
C LEU A 61 15.59 -8.05 16.63
N SER A 62 16.23 -8.81 17.51
CA SER A 62 17.42 -8.37 18.26
C SER A 62 18.57 -9.37 18.12
N TRP A 63 19.80 -8.87 18.10
CA TRP A 63 21.01 -9.69 17.96
C TRP A 63 22.19 -9.08 18.72
N GLY A 64 23.27 -9.85 18.80
CA GLY A 64 24.45 -9.52 19.60
C GLY A 64 24.64 -10.42 20.80
N VAL A 65 25.90 -10.53 21.24
CA VAL A 65 26.37 -11.45 22.26
C VAL A 65 27.04 -10.71 23.42
N GLY A 66 27.24 -11.43 24.53
CA GLY A 66 27.84 -10.87 25.74
C GLY A 66 26.81 -10.18 26.64
N SER A 67 27.29 -9.32 27.53
CA SER A 67 26.46 -8.63 28.54
C SER A 67 26.12 -7.18 28.17
N GLY A 68 26.56 -6.70 27.01
CA GLY A 68 26.25 -5.36 26.50
C GLY A 68 24.81 -5.27 25.94
N PRO A 69 24.36 -4.07 25.55
CA PRO A 69 23.11 -3.91 24.83
C PRO A 69 23.17 -4.61 23.47
N GLN A 70 22.02 -5.13 23.02
CA GLN A 70 21.85 -5.76 21.71
C GLN A 70 21.42 -4.73 20.67
N SER A 71 21.91 -4.86 19.43
CA SER A 71 21.34 -4.16 18.27
C SER A 71 19.97 -4.75 17.94
N SER A 72 19.09 -3.96 17.34
CA SER A 72 17.75 -4.43 16.99
C SER A 72 17.07 -3.60 15.90
N VAL A 73 16.21 -4.26 15.13
CA VAL A 73 15.16 -3.59 14.35
C VAL A 73 13.81 -3.79 15.02
N SER A 74 12.97 -2.75 15.04
CA SER A 74 11.63 -2.80 15.62
C SER A 74 10.62 -1.99 14.84
N ILE A 75 9.35 -2.37 14.95
CA ILE A 75 8.23 -1.68 14.30
C ILE A 75 7.27 -1.15 15.36
N THR A 76 6.75 0.06 15.14
CA THR A 76 5.60 0.60 15.86
C THR A 76 4.42 0.74 14.90
N ASP A 77 3.36 0.02 15.20
CA ASP A 77 2.10 -0.01 14.44
C ASP A 77 1.16 1.13 14.88
N VAL A 78 0.14 1.42 14.08
CA VAL A 78 -0.86 2.47 14.35
C VAL A 78 -2.26 1.98 14.03
N ALA A 79 -3.24 2.40 14.84
CA ALA A 79 -4.64 2.11 14.61
C ALA A 79 -5.51 3.27 15.11
N GLU A 80 -6.38 3.78 14.23
CA GLU A 80 -7.31 4.85 14.56
C GLU A 80 -8.72 4.53 14.02
N PRO A 81 -9.78 4.74 14.81
CA PRO A 81 -11.15 4.39 14.40
C PRO A 81 -11.71 5.32 13.31
N SER A 82 -11.10 6.49 13.11
CA SER A 82 -11.48 7.52 12.13
C SER A 82 -10.32 8.51 11.93
N GLY A 83 -10.38 9.34 10.90
CA GLY A 83 -9.47 10.48 10.71
C GLY A 83 -8.66 10.41 9.42
N LEU A 84 -8.69 9.29 8.69
CA LEU A 84 -8.21 9.23 7.33
C LEU A 84 -9.29 9.78 6.39
N MET A 85 -9.23 11.08 6.15
CA MET A 85 -10.21 11.77 5.29
C MET A 85 -9.94 11.48 3.81
N THR A 86 -10.98 11.08 3.07
CA THR A 86 -10.90 10.94 1.61
C THR A 86 -10.60 12.28 0.95
N ASN A 87 -9.59 12.31 0.08
CA ASN A 87 -9.02 13.53 -0.51
C ASN A 87 -8.41 14.49 0.53
N GLY A 88 -8.11 13.99 1.73
CA GLY A 88 -7.44 14.71 2.80
C GLY A 88 -5.92 14.66 2.72
N GLY A 89 -5.28 15.08 3.82
CA GLY A 89 -3.84 14.99 4.01
C GLY A 89 -3.37 13.59 4.35
N PHE A 90 -2.06 13.45 4.53
CA PHE A 90 -1.47 12.23 5.05
C PHE A 90 -1.76 12.06 6.54
N VAL A 91 -1.95 10.80 6.95
CA VAL A 91 -1.94 10.33 8.34
C VAL A 91 -0.75 9.40 8.54
N ASP A 92 -0.31 9.23 9.78
CA ASP A 92 0.82 8.36 10.11
C ASP A 92 0.44 6.88 9.91
N GLY A 93 1.40 6.07 9.46
CA GLY A 93 1.23 4.64 9.15
C GLY A 93 2.08 3.69 9.98
N GLY A 94 2.92 4.22 10.87
CA GLY A 94 3.83 3.43 11.69
C GLY A 94 5.29 3.76 11.41
N VAL A 95 6.18 3.24 12.25
CA VAL A 95 7.61 3.60 12.28
C VAL A 95 8.46 2.34 12.31
N PHE A 96 9.46 2.26 11.45
CA PHE A 96 10.53 1.29 11.57
C PHE A 96 11.73 1.94 12.24
N THR A 97 12.31 1.30 13.26
CA THR A 97 13.48 1.81 13.98
C THR A 97 14.60 0.78 13.95
N HIS A 98 15.79 1.23 13.58
CA HIS A 98 17.04 0.50 13.78
C HIS A 98 17.80 1.11 14.96
N THR A 99 18.02 0.31 16.00
CA THR A 99 18.91 0.64 17.13
C THR A 99 20.25 -0.06 16.93
N ASN A 100 21.29 0.72 16.65
CA ASN A 100 22.65 0.23 16.47
C ASN A 100 23.43 0.37 17.78
N ASN A 101 23.98 -0.73 18.29
CA ASN A 101 24.90 -0.74 19.41
C ASN A 101 26.23 -1.37 19.00
N THR A 102 27.34 -0.94 19.58
CA THR A 102 28.63 -1.60 19.35
C THR A 102 28.63 -3.03 19.87
N LEU A 103 28.68 -3.99 18.95
CA LEU A 103 28.67 -5.43 19.26
C LEU A 103 30.08 -6.05 19.20
N PRO A 104 30.32 -7.15 19.94
CA PRO A 104 31.51 -7.96 19.74
C PRO A 104 31.52 -8.61 18.36
N ALA A 105 32.66 -8.52 17.65
CA ALA A 105 32.84 -9.06 16.30
C ALA A 105 32.69 -10.59 16.17
N SER A 106 32.60 -11.33 17.29
CA SER A 106 32.35 -12.78 17.26
C SER A 106 30.86 -13.12 17.12
N GLY A 107 29.96 -12.17 17.37
CA GLY A 107 28.51 -12.41 17.35
C GLY A 107 27.95 -12.53 15.93
N ALA A 108 26.93 -13.38 15.77
CA ALA A 108 26.07 -13.35 14.60
C ALA A 108 25.20 -12.08 14.62
N ALA A 109 24.97 -11.52 13.44
CA ALA A 109 24.14 -10.34 13.23
C ALA A 109 23.02 -10.61 12.21
N LEU A 110 22.01 -9.75 12.19
CA LEU A 110 20.96 -9.79 11.18
C LEU A 110 21.58 -9.60 9.78
N ALA A 111 21.12 -10.38 8.80
CA ALA A 111 21.62 -10.27 7.42
C ALA A 111 20.52 -9.89 6.43
N SER A 112 19.29 -10.36 6.66
CA SER A 112 18.13 -10.03 5.83
C SER A 112 16.84 -10.29 6.59
N PHE A 113 15.74 -9.72 6.13
CA PHE A 113 14.38 -10.03 6.59
C PHE A 113 13.33 -9.54 5.59
N ASP A 114 12.13 -10.14 5.67
CA ASP A 114 10.93 -9.59 5.05
C ASP A 114 10.18 -8.75 6.09
N LEU A 115 9.89 -7.49 5.77
CA LEU A 115 8.94 -6.66 6.49
C LEU A 115 7.60 -6.67 5.75
N THR A 116 6.57 -7.27 6.34
CA THR A 116 5.22 -7.24 5.76
C THR A 116 4.36 -6.28 6.56
N SER A 117 3.90 -5.20 5.93
CA SER A 117 2.96 -4.23 6.52
C SER A 117 1.57 -4.44 5.91
N THR A 118 0.56 -4.53 6.76
CA THR A 118 -0.82 -4.85 6.38
C THR A 118 -1.75 -3.71 6.79
N LEU A 119 -2.41 -3.11 5.82
CA LEU A 119 -3.40 -2.06 6.02
C LEU A 119 -4.81 -2.64 5.98
N THR A 120 -5.58 -2.40 7.04
CA THR A 120 -7.02 -2.63 7.07
C THR A 120 -7.73 -1.29 7.09
N LEU A 121 -8.64 -1.07 6.14
CA LEU A 121 -9.47 0.14 6.06
C LEU A 121 -10.89 -0.16 6.50
N THR A 122 -11.47 0.69 7.34
CA THR A 122 -12.85 0.56 7.80
C THR A 122 -13.64 1.83 7.45
N PRO A 123 -14.71 1.77 6.64
CA PRO A 123 -15.54 2.93 6.38
C PRO A 123 -16.14 3.49 7.67
N PHE A 124 -15.78 4.74 8.01
CA PHE A 124 -16.30 5.42 9.19
C PHE A 124 -17.49 6.31 8.84
N ALA A 125 -17.41 7.05 7.72
CA ALA A 125 -18.48 7.92 7.25
C ALA A 125 -18.70 7.81 5.72
N PRO A 126 -19.80 7.19 5.24
CA PRO A 126 -20.80 6.47 6.05
C PRO A 126 -20.21 5.19 6.70
N PRO A 127 -20.75 4.73 7.84
CA PRO A 127 -20.26 3.52 8.50
C PRO A 127 -20.46 2.27 7.65
N GLY A 128 -19.46 1.39 7.62
CA GLY A 128 -19.48 0.11 6.92
C GLY A 128 -18.56 -0.92 7.58
N ASP A 129 -18.59 -2.15 7.07
CA ASP A 129 -17.73 -3.22 7.55
C ASP A 129 -16.26 -3.00 7.12
N PRO A 130 -15.27 -3.47 7.90
CA PRO A 130 -13.87 -3.45 7.49
C PRO A 130 -13.66 -4.14 6.14
N LEU A 131 -12.83 -3.52 5.29
CA LEU A 131 -12.43 -4.10 4.02
C LEU A 131 -11.42 -5.23 4.23
N PRO A 132 -11.29 -6.17 3.27
CA PRO A 132 -10.21 -7.15 3.29
C PRO A 132 -8.84 -6.45 3.45
N PRO A 133 -7.99 -6.92 4.38
CA PRO A 133 -6.66 -6.33 4.57
C PRO A 133 -5.81 -6.41 3.31
N THR A 134 -4.99 -5.39 3.08
CA THR A 134 -4.03 -5.35 1.97
C THR A 134 -2.61 -5.30 2.52
N SER A 135 -1.77 -6.24 2.10
CA SER A 135 -0.38 -6.34 2.58
C SER A 135 0.62 -5.90 1.52
N THR A 136 1.63 -5.15 1.95
CA THR A 136 2.84 -4.82 1.19
C THR A 136 4.04 -5.47 1.86
N LYS A 137 4.85 -6.19 1.10
CA LYS A 137 6.07 -6.83 1.59
C LYS A 137 7.29 -6.09 1.07
N PHE A 138 8.14 -5.64 1.99
CA PHE A 138 9.46 -5.08 1.73
C PHE A 138 10.52 -6.14 2.00
N ILE A 139 11.31 -6.47 0.98
CA ILE A 139 12.43 -7.40 1.09
C ILE A 139 13.65 -6.57 1.47
N SER A 140 14.30 -6.91 2.57
CA SER A 140 15.36 -6.09 3.15
C SER A 140 16.68 -6.83 3.29
N PHE A 141 17.77 -6.11 3.05
CA PHE A 141 19.12 -6.51 3.44
C PHE A 141 19.59 -5.68 4.62
N PHE A 142 20.45 -6.27 5.43
CA PHE A 142 21.06 -5.64 6.58
C PHE A 142 22.54 -6.01 6.67
N ASN A 143 23.38 -5.04 6.97
CA ASN A 143 24.79 -5.25 7.22
C ASN A 143 25.18 -4.57 8.54
N GLU A 144 25.39 -5.39 9.58
CA GLU A 144 26.11 -4.97 10.79
C GLU A 144 27.59 -4.88 10.44
N THR A 145 28.09 -3.66 10.33
CA THR A 145 29.44 -3.42 9.86
C THR A 145 30.47 -3.78 10.94
N LEU A 146 31.67 -4.12 10.50
CA LEU A 146 32.76 -4.40 11.44
C LEU A 146 33.35 -3.07 11.93
N ASN A 147 33.24 -2.82 13.23
CA ASN A 147 33.62 -1.55 13.86
C ASN A 147 35.16 -1.38 14.00
N ASN A 148 35.86 -1.37 12.87
CA ASN A 148 37.32 -1.36 12.75
C ASN A 148 37.89 -0.10 12.06
N GLY A 149 37.04 0.86 11.68
CA GLY A 149 37.41 2.10 11.02
C GLY A 149 37.63 2.01 9.49
N ASN A 150 37.42 0.85 8.88
CA ASN A 150 37.39 0.69 7.42
C ASN A 150 35.94 0.65 6.95
N CYS A 151 35.34 1.83 6.86
CA CYS A 151 33.92 2.02 6.65
C CYS A 151 33.59 2.47 5.23
N VAL A 152 32.30 2.47 4.89
CA VAL A 152 31.77 3.13 3.69
C VAL A 152 31.94 4.65 3.81
N ASP A 153 32.02 5.34 2.68
CA ASP A 153 32.42 6.74 2.60
C ASP A 153 31.51 7.66 3.42
N ASP A 154 30.19 7.40 3.42
CA ASP A 154 29.17 8.18 4.13
C ASP A 154 29.02 7.81 5.62
N SER A 155 29.78 6.84 6.12
CA SER A 155 29.79 6.49 7.54
C SER A 155 30.34 7.63 8.39
N VAL A 156 29.63 8.02 9.44
CA VAL A 156 30.06 9.12 10.33
C VAL A 156 30.48 8.66 11.73
N SER A 157 30.28 7.39 12.06
CA SER A 157 30.77 6.76 13.30
C SER A 157 31.86 5.69 13.03
N ASN A 158 32.09 4.77 13.97
CA ASN A 158 33.05 3.68 13.81
C ASN A 158 32.46 2.54 12.96
N CYS A 159 32.08 2.88 11.74
CA CYS A 159 31.32 2.12 10.76
C CYS A 159 29.83 2.06 11.10
N ASP A 160 29.05 2.84 10.35
CA ASP A 160 27.60 2.88 10.46
C ASP A 160 27.00 1.64 9.80
N ASP A 161 25.96 1.10 10.44
CA ASP A 161 25.25 -0.07 9.96
C ASP A 161 24.25 0.27 8.88
N ILE A 162 24.07 -0.66 7.94
CA ILE A 162 23.39 -0.38 6.68
C ILE A 162 22.13 -1.22 6.60
N PHE A 163 20.99 -0.56 6.39
CA PHE A 163 19.72 -1.18 6.04
C PHE A 163 19.32 -0.75 4.63
N THR A 164 18.88 -1.70 3.80
CA THR A 164 18.37 -1.41 2.46
C THR A 164 17.11 -2.19 2.15
N ILE A 165 16.24 -1.66 1.29
CA ILE A 165 15.09 -2.35 0.72
C ILE A 165 15.38 -2.66 -0.75
N ASP A 166 15.21 -3.92 -1.13
CA ASP A 166 15.62 -4.43 -2.44
C ASP A 166 14.52 -4.30 -3.51
N ASN A 167 13.26 -4.49 -3.12
CA ASN A 167 12.16 -4.63 -4.08
C ASN A 167 11.41 -3.33 -4.38
N PHE A 168 12.08 -2.17 -4.24
CA PHE A 168 11.48 -0.85 -4.49
C PHE A 168 10.92 -0.70 -5.92
N GLU A 169 11.67 -1.16 -6.92
CA GLU A 169 11.24 -1.11 -8.34
C GLU A 169 10.02 -2.01 -8.58
N ASP A 170 10.03 -3.23 -8.05
CA ASP A 170 8.93 -4.19 -8.18
C ASP A 170 7.64 -3.70 -7.54
N LEU A 171 7.75 -2.94 -6.45
CA LEU A 171 6.63 -2.30 -5.77
C LEU A 171 6.15 -1.01 -6.48
N GLY A 172 6.84 -0.57 -7.53
CA GLY A 172 6.45 0.59 -8.34
C GLY A 172 6.65 1.92 -7.62
N ALA A 173 7.69 2.02 -6.79
CA ALA A 173 7.96 3.23 -6.04
C ALA A 173 8.38 4.41 -6.91
N VAL A 174 8.02 5.61 -6.46
CA VAL A 174 8.37 6.86 -7.11
C VAL A 174 8.94 7.81 -6.08
N ASP A 175 10.07 8.46 -6.39
CA ASP A 175 10.62 9.54 -5.58
C ASP A 175 9.59 10.67 -5.43
N ASN A 176 9.29 11.05 -4.18
CA ASN A 176 8.30 12.09 -3.88
C ASN A 176 8.88 13.53 -3.97
N GLY A 177 10.15 13.67 -4.30
CA GLY A 177 10.88 14.95 -4.43
C GLY A 177 11.16 15.66 -3.11
N SER A 178 10.92 14.99 -1.97
CA SER A 178 11.01 15.56 -0.62
C SER A 178 11.75 14.64 0.36
N GLY A 179 12.62 13.75 -0.13
CA GLY A 179 13.38 12.81 0.70
C GLY A 179 12.57 11.59 1.15
N GLY A 180 11.68 11.10 0.28
CA GLY A 180 10.93 9.89 0.52
C GLY A 180 10.42 9.25 -0.77
N PHE A 181 9.78 8.10 -0.61
CA PHE A 181 9.32 7.26 -1.72
C PHE A 181 7.83 6.99 -1.58
N GLN A 182 7.09 7.11 -2.68
CA GLN A 182 5.65 6.92 -2.73
C GLN A 182 5.26 5.67 -3.52
N PHE A 183 4.28 4.94 -3.02
CA PHE A 183 3.65 3.79 -3.64
C PHE A 183 2.15 4.06 -3.78
N ALA A 184 1.54 3.57 -4.85
CA ALA A 184 0.11 3.72 -5.08
C ALA A 184 -0.56 2.38 -5.30
N SER A 185 -1.64 2.13 -4.55
CA SER A 185 -2.55 1.00 -4.77
C SER A 185 -3.97 1.52 -4.90
N SER A 186 -4.83 0.79 -5.61
CA SER A 186 -6.21 1.24 -5.81
C SER A 186 -7.19 0.09 -5.83
N PHE A 187 -8.41 0.35 -5.34
CA PHE A 187 -9.53 -0.57 -5.39
C PHE A 187 -10.79 0.19 -5.80
N ILE A 188 -11.80 -0.55 -6.27
CA ILE A 188 -13.11 -0.02 -6.57
C ILE A 188 -14.07 -0.54 -5.50
N LEU A 189 -14.80 0.38 -4.88
CA LEU A 189 -15.87 0.07 -3.95
C LEU A 189 -17.08 0.90 -4.37
N ASP A 190 -18.16 0.19 -4.70
CA ASP A 190 -19.33 0.73 -5.37
C ASP A 190 -18.95 1.56 -6.63
N ASP A 191 -19.39 2.83 -6.70
CA ASP A 191 -19.17 3.73 -7.84
C ASP A 191 -17.88 4.57 -7.70
N TYR A 192 -16.97 4.24 -6.78
CA TYR A 192 -15.75 5.02 -6.55
C TYR A 192 -14.50 4.16 -6.66
N LYS A 193 -13.50 4.70 -7.36
CA LYS A 193 -12.13 4.19 -7.34
C LYS A 193 -11.38 4.94 -6.25
N TYR A 194 -11.02 4.22 -5.19
CA TYR A 194 -10.16 4.71 -4.12
C TYR A 194 -8.71 4.41 -4.46
N THR A 195 -7.82 5.38 -4.28
CA THR A 195 -6.37 5.21 -4.45
C THR A 195 -5.69 5.59 -3.14
N VAL A 196 -4.97 4.63 -2.56
CA VAL A 196 -4.14 4.79 -1.37
C VAL A 196 -2.73 5.12 -1.83
N PHE A 197 -2.16 6.19 -1.29
CA PHE A 197 -0.77 6.57 -1.50
C PHE A 197 -0.03 6.36 -0.18
N LEU A 198 0.90 5.41 -0.17
CA LEU A 198 1.82 5.15 0.94
C LEU A 198 3.12 5.90 0.67
N GLU A 199 3.69 6.54 1.68
CA GLU A 199 5.01 7.15 1.64
C GLU A 199 5.93 6.60 2.73
N LEU A 200 7.18 6.35 2.37
CA LEU A 200 8.30 6.09 3.28
C LEU A 200 9.16 7.35 3.36
N ILE A 201 9.43 7.84 4.57
CA ILE A 201 10.18 9.08 4.82
C ILE A 201 11.38 8.77 5.70
N GLY A 202 12.53 9.39 5.41
CA GLY A 202 13.77 9.12 6.14
C GLY A 202 14.62 8.02 5.50
N LEU A 203 14.28 7.63 4.27
CA LEU A 203 15.11 6.80 3.42
C LEU A 203 15.75 7.65 2.32
N ALA A 204 16.94 7.26 1.89
CA ALA A 204 17.65 7.89 0.79
C ALA A 204 18.19 6.85 -0.19
N VAL A 205 18.47 7.27 -1.41
CA VAL A 205 19.35 6.51 -2.30
C VAL A 205 20.74 6.55 -1.69
N LEU A 206 21.34 5.38 -1.45
CA LEU A 206 22.67 5.27 -0.87
C LEU A 206 23.75 5.23 -1.96
N ASP A 207 24.97 5.57 -1.58
CA ASP A 207 26.14 5.44 -2.43
C ASP A 207 26.46 3.96 -2.73
N ASP A 208 27.16 3.72 -3.84
CA ASP A 208 27.40 2.38 -4.40
C ASP A 208 28.19 1.47 -3.46
N ASP A 209 29.08 2.01 -2.65
CA ASP A 209 29.87 1.26 -1.67
C ASP A 209 29.01 0.77 -0.50
N ALA A 210 28.07 1.59 -0.02
CA ALA A 210 27.07 1.21 0.97
C ALA A 210 26.12 0.13 0.43
N CYS A 211 25.63 0.29 -0.81
CA CYS A 211 24.83 -0.75 -1.46
C CYS A 211 25.59 -2.06 -1.59
N THR A 212 26.86 -2.00 -2.04
CA THR A 212 27.71 -3.18 -2.17
C THR A 212 27.96 -3.85 -0.83
N ALA A 213 28.20 -3.08 0.24
CA ALA A 213 28.41 -3.59 1.59
C ALA A 213 27.15 -4.28 2.14
N ALA A 214 25.96 -3.75 1.85
CA ALA A 214 24.68 -4.39 2.17
C ALA A 214 24.36 -5.62 1.30
N GLY A 215 25.10 -5.86 0.22
CA GLY A 215 24.80 -6.90 -0.77
C GLY A 215 23.63 -6.54 -1.70
N ALA A 216 23.27 -5.26 -1.79
CA ALA A 216 22.23 -4.72 -2.65
C ALA A 216 22.81 -4.23 -4.00
N ALA A 217 21.92 -4.00 -4.98
CA ALA A 217 22.30 -3.40 -6.26
C ALA A 217 22.66 -1.90 -6.10
N SER A 218 23.48 -1.38 -7.02
CA SER A 218 23.78 0.06 -7.12
C SER A 218 22.50 0.89 -7.22
N GLY A 219 22.47 2.03 -6.52
CA GLY A 219 21.26 2.87 -6.39
C GLY A 219 20.22 2.32 -5.41
N CYS A 220 20.63 1.43 -4.49
CA CYS A 220 19.76 0.93 -3.43
C CYS A 220 19.21 2.06 -2.54
N VAL A 221 18.06 1.80 -1.93
CA VAL A 221 17.40 2.75 -1.03
C VAL A 221 17.44 2.20 0.39
N GLY A 222 17.84 3.05 1.33
CA GLY A 222 18.12 2.60 2.68
C GLY A 222 18.42 3.73 3.67
N LEU A 223 19.06 3.34 4.76
CA LEU A 223 19.61 4.24 5.76
C LEU A 223 20.93 3.68 6.32
N LEU A 224 21.77 4.59 6.80
CA LEU A 224 22.92 4.29 7.65
C LEU A 224 22.57 4.66 9.08
N THR A 225 22.96 3.84 10.06
CA THR A 225 22.73 4.11 11.48
C THR A 225 24.06 4.17 12.22
N GLU A 226 24.35 5.32 12.82
CA GLU A 226 25.56 5.53 13.61
C GLU A 226 25.64 4.58 14.82
N GLU A 227 26.85 4.12 15.13
CA GLU A 227 27.16 3.29 16.28
C GLU A 227 26.70 3.90 17.60
N GLY A 228 25.95 3.13 18.38
CA GLY A 228 25.42 3.56 19.68
C GLY A 228 24.22 4.50 19.59
N THR A 229 23.61 4.64 18.42
CA THR A 229 22.43 5.49 18.18
C THR A 229 21.25 4.69 17.63
N ALA A 230 20.15 5.39 17.33
CA ALA A 230 19.04 4.82 16.60
C ALA A 230 18.67 5.72 15.42
N ASN A 231 18.30 5.09 14.31
CA ASN A 231 17.75 5.75 13.13
C ASN A 231 16.42 5.10 12.76
N HIS A 232 15.56 5.82 12.04
CA HIS A 232 14.23 5.34 11.70
C HIS A 232 13.79 5.86 10.34
N PHE A 233 12.82 5.14 9.75
CA PHE A 233 11.99 5.70 8.70
C PHE A 233 10.53 5.65 9.14
N ASP A 234 9.79 6.69 8.78
CA ASP A 234 8.37 6.79 9.04
C ASP A 234 7.60 6.34 7.82
N THR A 235 6.42 5.78 8.06
CA THR A 235 5.43 5.56 7.02
C THR A 235 4.26 6.52 7.24
N ARG A 236 3.70 7.03 6.16
CA ARG A 236 2.45 7.80 6.19
C ARG A 236 1.64 7.50 4.95
N PHE A 237 0.33 7.67 5.02
CA PHE A 237 -0.51 7.41 3.86
C PHE A 237 -1.70 8.34 3.78
N LYS A 238 -2.25 8.47 2.57
CA LYS A 238 -3.49 9.19 2.31
C LYS A 238 -4.34 8.41 1.34
N ILE A 239 -5.64 8.72 1.30
CA ILE A 239 -6.58 8.11 0.38
C ILE A 239 -7.29 9.17 -0.45
N THR A 240 -7.48 8.90 -1.73
CA THR A 240 -8.24 9.75 -2.65
C THR A 240 -9.32 8.93 -3.33
N ALA A 241 -10.38 9.59 -3.82
CA ALA A 241 -11.46 8.92 -4.52
C ALA A 241 -11.85 9.68 -5.78
N VAL A 242 -12.16 8.93 -6.85
CA VAL A 242 -12.78 9.43 -8.06
C VAL A 242 -14.00 8.58 -8.40
N GLU A 243 -15.08 9.22 -8.82
CA GLU A 243 -16.28 8.52 -9.28
C GLU A 243 -15.99 7.77 -10.58
N VAL A 244 -16.38 6.50 -10.65
CA VAL A 244 -16.24 5.63 -11.81
C VAL A 244 -17.57 5.64 -12.56
N PRO A 245 -17.60 6.13 -13.82
CA PRO A 245 -18.84 6.14 -14.59
C PRO A 245 -19.42 4.74 -14.73
N GLU A 246 -20.68 4.55 -14.31
CA GLU A 246 -21.35 3.27 -14.43
C GLU A 246 -21.35 2.79 -15.90
N PRO A 247 -20.95 1.53 -16.18
CA PRO A 247 -21.02 0.96 -17.54
C PRO A 247 -22.43 1.04 -18.15
N GLY A 248 -23.46 1.04 -17.30
CA GLY A 248 -24.87 1.13 -17.69
C GLY A 248 -25.26 2.46 -18.32
N THR A 249 -24.66 3.58 -17.90
CA THR A 249 -25.00 4.92 -18.44
C THR A 249 -24.59 5.05 -19.90
N LEU A 250 -23.41 4.54 -20.27
CA LEU A 250 -22.94 4.48 -21.65
C LEU A 250 -23.79 3.53 -22.49
N ALA A 251 -24.18 2.38 -21.93
CA ALA A 251 -25.05 1.43 -22.61
C ALA A 251 -26.46 1.99 -22.84
N LEU A 252 -27.05 2.67 -21.85
CA LEU A 252 -28.37 3.32 -21.96
C LEU A 252 -28.33 4.53 -22.90
N LEU A 253 -27.28 5.34 -22.87
CA LEU A 253 -27.07 6.42 -23.84
C LEU A 253 -26.93 5.86 -25.25
N GLY A 254 -26.13 4.80 -25.43
CA GLY A 254 -25.97 4.10 -26.71
C GLY A 254 -27.28 3.50 -27.23
N MET A 255 -28.04 2.82 -26.36
CA MET A 255 -29.37 2.28 -26.69
C MET A 255 -30.40 3.38 -26.96
N GLY A 256 -30.36 4.49 -26.21
CA GLY A 256 -31.19 5.66 -26.43
C GLY A 256 -30.94 6.27 -27.81
N LEU A 257 -29.68 6.52 -28.15
CA LEU A 257 -29.28 7.04 -29.47
C LEU A 257 -29.64 6.08 -30.61
N ALA A 258 -29.42 4.78 -30.43
CA ALA A 258 -29.82 3.76 -31.40
C ALA A 258 -31.35 3.72 -31.60
N GLY A 259 -32.12 3.81 -30.50
CA GLY A 259 -33.58 3.88 -30.51
C GLY A 259 -34.10 5.13 -31.24
N LEU A 260 -33.51 6.30 -30.96
CA LEU A 260 -33.80 7.57 -31.67
C LEU A 260 -33.46 7.49 -33.16
N GLY A 261 -32.33 6.87 -33.52
CA GLY A 261 -31.92 6.65 -34.91
C GLY A 261 -32.89 5.75 -35.69
N LEU A 262 -33.33 4.64 -35.09
CA LEU A 262 -34.32 3.74 -35.67
C LEU A 262 -35.71 4.39 -35.80
N ALA A 263 -36.12 5.19 -34.81
CA ALA A 263 -37.38 5.93 -34.84
C ALA A 263 -37.41 6.97 -35.98
N ARG A 264 -36.30 7.68 -36.21
CA ARG A 264 -36.18 8.68 -37.29
C ARG A 264 -36.25 8.03 -38.68
N ARG A 265 -35.63 6.86 -38.87
CA ARG A 265 -35.73 6.09 -40.12
C ARG A 265 -37.16 5.63 -40.42
N ARG A 266 -37.91 5.19 -39.41
CA ARG A 266 -39.32 4.78 -39.58
C ARG A 266 -40.25 5.94 -39.96
N LYS A 267 -39.97 7.16 -39.48
CA LYS A 267 -40.74 8.36 -39.84
C LYS A 267 -40.47 8.81 -41.28
N ALA A 268 -39.21 8.74 -41.73
CA ALA A 268 -38.84 9.07 -43.10
C ALA A 268 -39.36 8.07 -44.15
N ALA A 269 -39.52 6.79 -43.79
CA ALA A 269 -40.07 5.77 -44.68
C ALA A 269 -41.61 5.80 -44.82
N LYS A 270 -42.29 6.64 -44.04
CA LYS A 270 -43.76 6.83 -44.07
C LYS A 270 -44.20 8.18 -44.65
N ALA A 271 -43.25 9.05 -45.01
CA ALA A 271 -43.47 10.30 -45.74
C ALA A 271 -43.17 10.06 -47.22
#